data_AF-A0A966Q476-F1
#
_entry.id   AF-A0A966Q476-F1
#
_cell.length_a   1.000
_cell.length_b   1.000
_cell.length_c   1.000
_cell.angle_alpha   90.00
_cell.angle_beta   90.00
_cell.angle_gamma   90.00
#
_symmetry.space_group_name_H-M   'P 1'
#
loop_
_entity.id
_entity.type
_entity.pdbx_description
1 polymer ?
#
loop_
_entity_poly.entity_id
_entity_poly.type
_entity_poly.pdbx_seq_one_letter_code
_entity_poly.pdbx_strand_id
1 'polypeptide(L)'
;MPRRNPHPQSTHNKFHPPARPDSENPQFPSLKNTRFLLQPTKSAGFLSQTFHASRGGDPRKYILKVGSDHPVARKFSRHIRSFQREVSAYQLLQPLGGKYVPRCVVSASVPDGSDGLLLLQEINPARSGDQIQGLSFRQLSSVAKSIGTVHARFWNSNQLHKIKALPLHQYNRAHETRKHAQAFFKHCRSLLTQRDFKRIPSFLPIIAQALHQAKGRPITLLHGDLRADNLLFVRSKVFIVDWQIAARGLGAFDLARLIGGSSTRPLTIRDQQKLVGFWHQTLRQGGVRGYNLSDAWRDYRTGVALTLSIPITNGPTLVQLSPRGHKIARWMVRRFFQNAEIILGI
;
A
#
# COMPACT_ATOMS: atom_id res chain seq x y z
N MET A 1 -46.67 -18.20 -67.85
CA MET A 1 -45.95 -18.82 -68.98
C MET A 1 -45.21 -17.71 -69.74
N PRO A 2 -43.95 -17.91 -70.13
CA PRO A 2 -42.84 -17.13 -69.58
C PRO A 2 -42.15 -16.20 -70.59
N ARG A 3 -41.51 -15.12 -70.11
CA ARG A 3 -40.26 -14.61 -70.71
C ARG A 3 -39.25 -14.28 -69.61
N ARG A 4 -38.12 -14.99 -69.73
CA ARG A 4 -36.91 -14.90 -68.92
C ARG A 4 -36.30 -13.51 -69.05
N ASN A 5 -35.84 -12.94 -67.94
CA ASN A 5 -34.83 -11.89 -67.95
C ASN A 5 -33.62 -12.33 -67.12
N PRO A 6 -32.40 -11.92 -67.50
CA PRO A 6 -31.17 -12.58 -67.13
C PRO A 6 -30.58 -12.02 -65.83
N HIS A 7 -29.89 -12.89 -65.10
CA HIS A 7 -29.01 -12.55 -64.00
C HIS A 7 -27.93 -11.53 -64.42
N PRO A 8 -27.73 -10.42 -63.69
CA PRO A 8 -26.46 -9.74 -63.66
C PRO A 8 -25.55 -10.40 -62.61
N GLN A 9 -24.33 -10.70 -63.05
CA GLN A 9 -23.24 -11.28 -62.29
C GLN A 9 -22.92 -10.45 -61.03
N SER A 10 -22.75 -11.15 -59.91
CA SER A 10 -22.24 -10.59 -58.66
C SER A 10 -20.78 -10.14 -58.84
N THR A 11 -20.55 -8.83 -58.91
CA THR A 11 -19.21 -8.26 -58.76
C THR A 11 -18.77 -8.42 -57.31
N HIS A 12 -17.82 -9.32 -57.06
CA HIS A 12 -17.10 -9.40 -55.79
C HIS A 12 -16.29 -8.12 -55.58
N ASN A 13 -16.90 -7.10 -54.96
CA ASN A 13 -16.15 -5.98 -54.42
C ASN A 13 -15.44 -6.44 -53.14
N LYS A 14 -14.17 -6.83 -53.28
CA LYS A 14 -13.25 -6.96 -52.14
C LYS A 14 -13.09 -5.58 -51.51
N PHE A 15 -13.67 -5.40 -50.33
CA PHE A 15 -13.47 -4.22 -49.52
C PHE A 15 -12.01 -4.20 -49.05
N HIS A 16 -11.17 -3.39 -49.69
CA HIS A 16 -9.82 -3.10 -49.19
C HIS A 16 -9.94 -1.99 -48.14
N PRO A 17 -9.57 -2.23 -46.87
CA PRO A 17 -9.50 -1.15 -45.89
C PRO A 17 -8.43 -0.13 -46.34
N PRO A 18 -8.62 1.18 -46.06
CA PRO A 18 -7.64 2.19 -46.43
C PRO A 18 -6.31 1.90 -45.76
N ALA A 19 -5.22 2.06 -46.53
CA ALA A 19 -3.86 1.94 -46.05
C ALA A 19 -3.67 2.84 -44.82
N ARG A 20 -3.21 2.25 -43.71
CA ARG A 20 -2.78 3.04 -42.55
C ARG A 20 -1.64 3.95 -43.01
N PRO A 21 -1.64 5.25 -42.64
CA PRO A 21 -0.44 6.05 -42.82
C PRO A 21 0.70 5.37 -42.06
N ASP A 22 1.85 5.24 -42.70
CA ASP A 22 3.05 4.63 -42.17
C ASP A 22 3.39 5.26 -40.81
N SER A 23 2.93 4.64 -39.74
CA SER A 23 3.45 4.91 -38.41
C SER A 23 4.81 4.24 -38.39
N GLU A 24 5.85 5.00 -38.72
CA GLU A 24 7.22 4.66 -38.38
C GLU A 24 7.23 4.31 -36.89
N ASN A 25 7.18 3.00 -36.63
CA ASN A 25 7.41 2.45 -35.31
C ASN A 25 8.85 2.87 -34.98
N PRO A 26 9.10 3.69 -33.95
CA PRO A 26 10.46 4.15 -33.69
C PRO A 26 11.35 2.92 -33.60
N GLN A 27 12.30 2.79 -34.54
CA GLN A 27 13.21 1.67 -34.57
C GLN A 27 14.06 1.74 -33.32
N PHE A 28 13.64 1.01 -32.29
CA PHE A 28 14.48 0.78 -31.12
C PHE A 28 15.71 0.00 -31.61
N PRO A 29 16.94 0.51 -31.42
CA PRO A 29 18.12 -0.20 -31.85
C PRO A 29 18.12 -1.61 -31.26
N SER A 30 18.45 -2.61 -32.08
CA SER A 30 18.57 -3.99 -31.62
C SER A 30 19.62 -4.05 -30.51
N LEU A 31 19.18 -4.13 -29.25
CA LEU A 31 20.05 -4.23 -28.10
C LEU A 31 20.69 -5.63 -28.13
N LYS A 32 21.90 -5.73 -28.68
CA LYS A 32 22.64 -7.00 -28.82
C LYS A 32 22.99 -7.68 -27.48
N ASN A 33 22.80 -7.02 -26.33
CA ASN A 33 22.90 -7.61 -24.99
C ASN A 33 21.88 -7.00 -24.02
N THR A 34 20.65 -7.51 -24.00
CA THR A 34 19.54 -7.11 -23.08
C THR A 34 19.58 -7.80 -21.71
N ARG A 35 20.66 -8.52 -21.37
CA ARG A 35 20.72 -9.31 -20.14
C ARG A 35 20.83 -8.41 -18.91
N PHE A 36 19.92 -8.61 -17.96
CA PHE A 36 20.07 -8.07 -16.61
C PHE A 36 20.93 -9.01 -15.77
N LEU A 37 21.88 -8.45 -15.02
CA LEU A 37 22.53 -9.15 -13.92
C LEU A 37 21.67 -8.97 -12.67
N LEU A 38 21.30 -10.08 -12.04
CA LEU A 38 20.49 -10.12 -10.83
C LEU A 38 21.32 -10.62 -9.65
N GLN A 39 21.24 -9.91 -8.52
CA GLN A 39 21.84 -10.33 -7.26
C GLN A 39 20.76 -10.29 -6.17
N PRO A 40 20.53 -11.37 -5.41
CA PRO A 40 19.55 -11.38 -4.34
C PRO A 40 19.80 -10.25 -3.33
N THR A 41 18.75 -9.55 -2.93
CA THR A 41 18.84 -8.61 -1.81
C THR A 41 18.96 -9.37 -0.48
N LYS A 42 19.51 -8.74 0.56
CA LYS A 42 19.67 -9.35 1.90
C LYS A 42 18.34 -9.73 2.58
N SER A 43 17.22 -9.21 2.11
CA SER A 43 15.90 -9.44 2.71
C SER A 43 14.94 -10.01 1.66
N ALA A 44 14.43 -11.23 1.89
CA ALA A 44 13.30 -11.76 1.16
C ALA A 44 12.00 -11.44 1.92
N GLY A 45 11.00 -10.90 1.20
CA GLY A 45 9.65 -10.73 1.73
C GLY A 45 8.88 -12.04 1.68
N PHE A 46 7.83 -12.18 2.49
CA PHE A 46 6.98 -13.38 2.47
C PHE A 46 6.27 -13.55 1.12
N LEU A 47 5.80 -12.45 0.51
CA LEU A 47 5.02 -12.48 -0.74
C LEU A 47 5.87 -12.34 -2.01
N SER A 48 7.12 -11.94 -1.89
CA SER A 48 7.96 -11.59 -3.04
C SER A 48 9.44 -11.73 -2.73
N GLN A 49 10.19 -12.13 -3.75
CA GLN A 49 11.64 -12.08 -3.76
C GLN A 49 12.11 -10.77 -4.42
N THR A 50 13.22 -10.22 -3.94
CA THR A 50 13.80 -8.98 -4.46
C THR A 50 15.27 -9.16 -4.82
N PHE A 51 15.66 -8.57 -5.95
CA PHE A 51 17.00 -8.64 -6.52
C PHE A 51 17.49 -7.24 -6.88
N HIS A 52 18.75 -6.93 -6.57
CA HIS A 52 19.47 -5.86 -7.24
C HIS A 52 19.62 -6.24 -8.72
N ALA A 53 19.18 -5.36 -9.61
CA ALA A 53 19.17 -5.58 -11.04
C ALA A 53 19.98 -4.48 -11.74
N SER A 54 20.86 -4.89 -12.65
CA SER A 54 21.65 -3.97 -13.47
C SER A 54 21.70 -4.43 -14.92
N ARG A 55 21.72 -3.50 -15.85
CA ARG A 55 21.74 -3.78 -17.29
C ARG A 55 23.03 -3.22 -17.90
N GLY A 56 23.70 -4.02 -18.73
CA GLY A 56 24.90 -3.57 -19.44
C GLY A 56 24.62 -2.28 -20.25
N GLY A 57 25.49 -1.29 -20.13
CA GLY A 57 25.34 0.02 -20.78
C GLY A 57 24.28 0.94 -20.17
N ASP A 58 23.64 0.57 -19.05
CA ASP A 58 22.74 1.44 -18.30
C ASP A 58 23.38 1.79 -16.95
N PRO A 59 23.72 3.08 -16.68
CA PRO A 59 24.30 3.47 -15.41
C PRO A 59 23.28 3.40 -14.25
N ARG A 60 21.98 3.33 -14.55
CA ARG A 60 20.93 3.24 -13.54
C ARG A 60 20.90 1.86 -12.91
N LYS A 61 20.55 1.82 -11.63
CA LYS A 61 20.36 0.59 -10.86
C LYS A 61 18.89 0.39 -10.52
N TYR A 62 18.49 -0.86 -10.41
CA TYR A 62 17.11 -1.26 -10.26
C TYR A 62 16.95 -2.28 -9.13
N ILE A 63 15.73 -2.35 -8.61
CA ILE A 63 15.25 -3.47 -7.82
C ILE A 63 14.24 -4.23 -8.67
N LEU A 64 14.52 -5.50 -8.95
CA LEU A 64 13.55 -6.43 -9.50
C LEU A 64 12.83 -7.10 -8.34
N LYS A 65 11.51 -6.95 -8.27
CA LYS A 65 10.62 -7.64 -7.34
C LYS A 65 9.79 -8.64 -8.11
N VAL A 66 9.78 -9.90 -7.70
CA VAL A 66 8.99 -10.98 -8.31
C VAL A 66 8.19 -11.73 -7.24
N GLY A 67 7.10 -12.39 -7.62
CA GLY A 67 6.31 -13.15 -6.66
C GLY A 67 7.10 -14.30 -6.03
N SER A 68 6.69 -14.66 -4.81
CA SER A 68 7.26 -15.82 -4.13
C SER A 68 6.87 -17.11 -4.85
N ASP A 69 7.80 -18.05 -4.90
CA ASP A 69 7.61 -19.43 -5.33
C ASP A 69 6.95 -20.31 -4.24
N HIS A 70 6.83 -19.82 -3.01
CA HIS A 70 6.26 -20.58 -1.90
C HIS A 70 4.74 -20.73 -2.06
N PRO A 71 4.18 -21.96 -2.09
CA PRO A 71 2.76 -22.19 -2.36
C PRO A 71 1.80 -21.43 -1.44
N VAL A 72 2.10 -21.38 -0.14
CA VAL A 72 1.29 -20.64 0.85
C VAL A 72 1.31 -19.13 0.58
N ALA A 73 2.47 -18.58 0.22
CA ALA A 73 2.60 -17.17 -0.10
C ALA A 73 1.83 -16.82 -1.37
N ARG A 74 1.93 -17.64 -2.43
CA ARG A 74 1.12 -17.46 -3.66
C ARG A 74 -0.38 -17.55 -3.40
N LYS A 75 -0.83 -18.50 -2.57
CA LYS A 75 -2.25 -18.61 -2.19
C LYS A 75 -2.73 -17.35 -1.46
N PHE A 76 -1.93 -16.84 -0.52
CA PHE A 76 -2.25 -15.60 0.19
C PHE A 76 -2.22 -14.39 -0.74
N SER A 77 -1.21 -14.29 -1.60
CA SER A 77 -1.06 -13.28 -2.65
C SER A 77 -2.29 -13.23 -3.57
N ARG A 78 -2.78 -14.40 -4.03
CA ARG A 78 -4.00 -14.51 -4.83
C ARG A 78 -5.23 -14.00 -4.08
N HIS A 79 -5.38 -14.38 -2.81
CA HIS A 79 -6.51 -13.98 -1.99
C HIS A 79 -6.60 -12.46 -1.84
N ILE A 80 -5.45 -11.80 -1.68
CA ILE A 80 -5.40 -10.33 -1.57
C ILE A 80 -5.15 -9.63 -2.91
N ARG A 81 -4.88 -10.38 -3.99
CA ARG A 81 -4.50 -9.88 -5.32
C ARG A 81 -3.29 -8.94 -5.29
N SER A 82 -2.25 -9.33 -4.56
CA SER A 82 -1.17 -8.43 -4.12
C SER A 82 -0.44 -7.72 -5.28
N PHE A 83 -0.08 -8.45 -6.33
CA PHE A 83 0.66 -7.90 -7.45
C PHE A 83 -0.21 -6.99 -8.32
N GLN A 84 -1.49 -7.31 -8.48
CA GLN A 84 -2.40 -6.41 -9.20
C GLN A 84 -2.60 -5.08 -8.49
N ARG A 85 -2.69 -5.11 -7.16
CA ARG A 85 -2.75 -3.89 -6.35
C ARG A 85 -1.48 -3.08 -6.50
N GLU A 86 -0.32 -3.72 -6.37
CA GLU A 86 0.97 -3.03 -6.46
C GLU A 86 1.19 -2.42 -7.86
N VAL A 87 0.94 -3.19 -8.93
CA VAL A 87 1.01 -2.71 -10.33
C VAL A 87 0.08 -1.51 -10.53
N SER A 88 -1.18 -1.63 -10.10
CA SER A 88 -2.16 -0.56 -10.26
C SER A 88 -1.78 0.71 -9.48
N ALA A 89 -1.21 0.53 -8.28
CA ALA A 89 -0.70 1.64 -7.48
C ALA A 89 0.46 2.33 -8.18
N TYR A 90 1.46 1.60 -8.67
CA TYR A 90 2.60 2.20 -9.40
C TYR A 90 2.18 2.89 -10.69
N GLN A 91 1.19 2.36 -11.42
CA GLN A 91 0.61 3.03 -12.60
C GLN A 91 -0.04 4.37 -12.22
N LEU A 92 -0.82 4.41 -11.13
CA LEU A 92 -1.38 5.66 -10.62
C LEU A 92 -0.30 6.65 -10.16
N LEU A 93 0.75 6.15 -9.51
CA LEU A 93 1.80 6.95 -8.89
C LEU A 93 2.85 7.44 -9.90
N GLN A 94 2.84 6.94 -11.13
CA GLN A 94 3.81 7.29 -12.18
C GLN A 94 3.94 8.81 -12.40
N PRO A 95 2.85 9.62 -12.42
CA PRO A 95 2.95 11.07 -12.54
C PRO A 95 3.65 11.79 -11.38
N LEU A 96 3.87 11.12 -10.23
CA LEU A 96 4.67 11.67 -9.13
C LEU A 96 6.18 11.61 -9.39
N GLY A 97 6.60 11.06 -10.54
CA GLY A 97 7.92 11.26 -11.13
C GLY A 97 9.10 10.71 -10.32
N GLY A 98 8.85 9.80 -9.37
CA GLY A 98 9.90 9.27 -8.50
C GLY A 98 10.17 10.09 -7.24
N LYS A 99 9.33 11.08 -6.87
CA LYS A 99 9.64 12.02 -5.77
C LYS A 99 9.47 11.41 -4.38
N TYR A 100 8.44 10.58 -4.18
CA TYR A 100 8.05 9.98 -2.90
C TYR A 100 7.87 8.46 -2.96
N VAL A 101 8.00 7.90 -4.16
CA VAL A 101 7.80 6.49 -4.49
C VAL A 101 8.83 6.19 -5.58
N PRO A 102 9.54 5.04 -5.57
CA PRO A 102 10.49 4.72 -6.63
C PRO A 102 9.81 4.74 -8.00
N ARG A 103 10.53 5.15 -9.05
CA ARG A 103 9.98 5.02 -10.41
C ARG A 103 9.78 3.55 -10.74
N CYS A 104 8.63 3.20 -11.28
CA CYS A 104 8.39 1.89 -11.87
C CYS A 104 8.70 1.96 -13.36
N VAL A 105 9.64 1.13 -13.82
CA VAL A 105 10.09 1.08 -15.21
C VAL A 105 9.24 0.09 -16.00
N VAL A 106 9.05 -1.10 -15.42
CA VAL A 106 8.23 -2.18 -15.97
C VAL A 106 7.47 -2.83 -14.84
N SER A 107 6.22 -3.19 -15.08
CA SER A 107 5.44 -3.97 -14.14
C SER A 107 4.41 -4.82 -14.85
N ALA A 108 4.25 -6.06 -14.40
CA ALA A 108 3.23 -6.97 -14.89
C ALA A 108 2.71 -7.84 -13.75
N SER A 109 1.47 -8.30 -13.85
CA SER A 109 0.87 -9.25 -12.90
C SER A 109 -0.02 -10.22 -13.65
N VAL A 110 -0.14 -11.44 -13.15
CA VAL A 110 -1.14 -12.39 -13.66
C VAL A 110 -2.58 -11.91 -13.35
N PRO A 111 -3.60 -12.35 -14.12
CA PRO A 111 -4.99 -11.89 -13.95
C PRO A 111 -5.64 -12.16 -12.59
N ASP A 112 -5.13 -13.12 -11.81
CA ASP A 112 -5.58 -13.39 -10.45
C ASP A 112 -4.79 -12.59 -9.38
N GLY A 113 -3.74 -11.87 -9.78
CA GLY A 113 -2.87 -11.07 -8.92
C GLY A 113 -1.99 -11.87 -7.95
N SER A 114 -1.88 -13.19 -8.16
CA SER A 114 -1.10 -14.09 -7.30
C SER A 114 0.41 -13.96 -7.48
N ASP A 115 0.84 -13.49 -8.64
CA ASP A 115 2.24 -13.35 -9.05
C ASP A 115 2.39 -12.16 -10.00
N GLY A 116 3.63 -11.75 -10.23
CA GLY A 116 3.99 -10.65 -11.09
C GLY A 116 5.45 -10.27 -10.94
N LEU A 117 5.80 -9.20 -11.64
CA LEU A 117 7.11 -8.58 -11.55
C LEU A 117 6.98 -7.06 -11.54
N LEU A 118 7.91 -6.42 -10.85
CA LEU A 118 8.13 -4.97 -10.91
C LEU A 118 9.63 -4.71 -11.02
N LEU A 119 10.03 -3.93 -12.02
CA LEU A 119 11.35 -3.35 -12.12
C LEU A 119 11.27 -1.90 -11.64
N LEU A 120 11.82 -1.66 -10.46
CA LEU A 120 11.75 -0.38 -9.76
C LEU A 120 13.11 0.31 -9.78
N GLN A 121 13.13 1.63 -9.75
CA GLN A 121 14.33 2.41 -9.47
C GLN A 121 14.92 1.99 -8.12
N GLU A 122 16.22 1.69 -8.09
CA GLU A 122 16.92 1.51 -6.81
C GLU A 122 17.14 2.87 -6.14
N ILE A 123 16.83 2.95 -4.85
CA ILE A 123 17.10 4.13 -4.02
C ILE A 123 18.37 3.86 -3.21
N ASN A 124 19.50 4.40 -3.65
CA ASN A 124 20.83 4.16 -3.07
C ASN A 124 21.68 5.45 -3.12
N PRO A 125 22.41 5.82 -2.05
CA PRO A 125 22.34 5.29 -0.69
C PRO A 125 21.01 5.62 -0.01
N ALA A 126 20.39 4.61 0.61
CA ALA A 126 19.20 4.77 1.43
C ALA A 126 19.33 3.99 2.73
N ARG A 127 18.72 4.54 3.78
CA ARG A 127 18.52 3.83 5.04
C ARG A 127 17.08 3.37 5.11
N SER A 128 16.86 2.06 5.23
CA SER A 128 15.52 1.52 5.52
C SER A 128 15.08 1.93 6.92
N GLY A 129 13.80 2.24 7.08
CA GLY A 129 13.19 2.30 8.39
C GLY A 129 13.20 0.91 9.05
N ASP A 130 13.18 0.90 10.37
CA ASP A 130 13.16 -0.33 11.16
C ASP A 130 11.91 -0.33 12.04
N GLN A 131 11.00 -1.27 11.78
CA GLN A 131 9.74 -1.37 12.52
C GLN A 131 9.92 -1.72 14.00
N ILE A 132 11.03 -2.35 14.39
CA ILE A 132 11.35 -2.65 15.78
C ILE A 132 11.86 -1.38 16.46
N GLN A 133 12.86 -0.70 15.89
CA GLN A 133 13.40 0.55 16.47
C GLN A 133 12.37 1.69 16.44
N GLY A 134 11.58 1.78 15.38
CA GLY A 134 10.65 2.86 15.12
C GLY A 134 11.30 4.07 14.44
N LEU A 135 10.52 5.14 14.32
CA LEU A 135 10.83 6.38 13.63
C LEU A 135 10.76 7.55 14.62
N SER A 136 11.74 8.44 14.51
CA SER A 136 11.74 9.70 15.24
C SER A 136 10.58 10.60 14.79
N PHE A 137 10.22 11.58 15.62
CA PHE A 137 9.19 12.58 15.27
C PHE A 137 9.50 13.30 13.93
N ARG A 138 10.78 13.58 13.65
CA ARG A 138 11.21 14.20 12.38
C ARG A 138 10.97 13.28 11.18
N GLN A 139 11.26 11.99 11.33
CA GLN A 139 10.96 11.00 10.28
C GLN A 139 9.46 10.86 10.08
N LEU A 140 8.68 10.71 11.15
CA LEU A 140 7.21 10.66 11.10
C LEU A 140 6.63 11.90 10.40
N SER A 141 7.14 13.09 10.71
CA SER A 141 6.73 14.35 10.06
C SER A 141 7.01 14.33 8.55
N SER A 142 8.16 13.80 8.14
CA SER A 142 8.56 13.72 6.73
C SER A 142 7.68 12.71 5.97
N VAL A 143 7.35 11.58 6.61
CA VAL A 143 6.44 10.58 6.04
C VAL A 143 5.02 11.12 5.95
N ALA A 144 4.50 11.80 7.00
CA ALA A 144 3.17 12.40 7.02
C ALA A 144 2.95 13.39 5.85
N LYS A 145 3.96 14.20 5.53
CA LYS A 145 3.96 15.09 4.36
C LYS A 145 4.03 14.30 3.04
N SER A 146 4.87 13.27 2.98
CA SER A 146 5.04 12.47 1.75
C SER A 146 3.76 11.71 1.40
N ILE A 147 3.17 10.99 2.36
CA ILE A 147 1.88 10.31 2.15
C ILE A 147 0.74 11.33 1.97
N GLY A 148 0.80 12.48 2.64
CA GLY A 148 -0.14 13.59 2.41
C GLY A 148 -0.17 14.05 0.96
N THR A 149 0.97 14.07 0.27
CA THR A 149 1.03 14.42 -1.16
C THR A 149 0.33 13.38 -2.03
N VAL A 150 0.54 12.09 -1.73
CA VAL A 150 -0.18 11.00 -2.41
C VAL A 150 -1.69 11.12 -2.15
N HIS A 151 -2.08 11.32 -0.89
CA HIS A 151 -3.48 11.44 -0.50
C HIS A 151 -4.16 12.64 -1.16
N ALA A 152 -3.49 13.78 -1.27
CA ALA A 152 -4.04 14.96 -1.92
C ALA A 152 -4.33 14.71 -3.40
N ARG A 153 -3.40 14.04 -4.10
CA ARG A 153 -3.49 13.77 -5.55
C ARG A 153 -4.71 12.94 -5.93
N PHE A 154 -5.10 12.00 -5.06
CA PHE A 154 -6.19 11.05 -5.31
C PHE A 154 -7.41 11.28 -4.43
N TRP A 155 -7.48 12.43 -3.75
CA TRP A 155 -8.57 12.78 -2.86
C TRP A 155 -9.91 12.82 -3.60
N ASN A 156 -10.85 11.95 -3.20
CA ASN A 156 -12.14 11.72 -3.86
C ASN A 156 -12.04 11.56 -5.39
N SER A 157 -10.93 11.01 -5.88
CA SER A 157 -10.71 10.87 -7.31
C SER A 157 -11.57 9.76 -7.92
N ASN A 158 -12.37 10.11 -8.94
CA ASN A 158 -13.14 9.15 -9.75
C ASN A 158 -12.25 8.08 -10.40
N GLN A 159 -10.95 8.36 -10.61
CA GLN A 159 -10.01 7.40 -11.17
C GLN A 159 -9.86 6.15 -10.28
N LEU A 160 -9.92 6.30 -8.95
CA LEU A 160 -9.79 5.18 -8.02
C LEU A 160 -10.96 4.20 -8.12
N HIS A 161 -12.17 4.69 -8.44
CA HIS A 161 -13.35 3.86 -8.58
C HIS A 161 -13.32 2.99 -9.83
N LYS A 162 -12.59 3.42 -10.87
CA LYS A 162 -12.48 2.71 -12.15
C LYS A 162 -11.50 1.53 -12.08
N ILE A 163 -10.58 1.54 -11.12
CA ILE A 163 -9.54 0.51 -10.99
C ILE A 163 -10.05 -0.62 -10.09
N LYS A 164 -10.62 -1.66 -10.70
CA LYS A 164 -11.16 -2.84 -9.98
C LYS A 164 -10.13 -3.52 -9.07
N ALA A 165 -8.84 -3.44 -9.41
CA ALA A 165 -7.76 -4.00 -8.61
C ALA A 165 -7.56 -3.31 -7.25
N LEU A 166 -8.07 -2.08 -7.06
CA LEU A 166 -7.97 -1.33 -5.81
C LEU A 166 -9.32 -1.38 -5.06
N PRO A 167 -9.52 -2.35 -4.16
CA PRO A 167 -10.78 -2.48 -3.45
C PRO A 167 -10.97 -1.36 -2.43
N LEU A 168 -12.19 -1.23 -1.91
CA LEU A 168 -12.41 -0.46 -0.68
C LEU A 168 -11.67 -1.16 0.46
N HIS A 169 -10.82 -0.42 1.18
CA HIS A 169 -10.01 -0.98 2.23
C HIS A 169 -10.87 -1.46 3.41
N GLN A 170 -10.69 -2.71 3.82
CA GLN A 170 -11.42 -3.31 4.95
C GLN A 170 -10.70 -3.11 6.29
N TYR A 171 -9.74 -2.19 6.34
CA TYR A 171 -9.01 -1.76 7.54
C TYR A 171 -8.46 -2.94 8.37
N ASN A 172 -7.62 -3.77 7.73
CA ASN A 172 -7.11 -5.03 8.29
C ASN A 172 -8.21 -5.95 8.84
N ARG A 173 -9.27 -6.17 8.05
CA ARG A 173 -10.39 -7.04 8.42
C ARG A 173 -11.00 -6.61 9.76
N ALA A 174 -11.15 -5.29 9.96
CA ALA A 174 -11.72 -4.72 11.18
C ALA A 174 -13.09 -5.35 11.53
N HIS A 175 -13.89 -5.68 10.52
CA HIS A 175 -15.21 -6.31 10.67
C HIS A 175 -15.14 -7.77 11.18
N GLU A 176 -13.98 -8.43 11.06
CA GLU A 176 -13.75 -9.80 11.53
C GLU A 176 -13.03 -9.86 12.88
N THR A 177 -12.74 -8.73 13.52
CA THR A 177 -11.91 -8.69 14.75
C THR A 177 -12.46 -9.56 15.87
N ARG A 178 -13.79 -9.68 16.02
CA ARG A 178 -14.43 -10.62 16.96
C ARG A 178 -14.08 -12.08 16.64
N LYS A 179 -14.09 -12.47 15.37
CA LYS A 179 -13.73 -13.83 14.90
C LYS A 179 -12.26 -14.14 15.18
N HIS A 180 -11.38 -13.15 15.05
CA HIS A 180 -9.93 -13.32 15.27
C HIS A 180 -9.51 -13.20 16.74
N ALA A 181 -10.37 -12.68 17.63
CA ALA A 181 -10.03 -12.43 19.03
C ALA A 181 -9.57 -13.70 19.78
N GLN A 182 -10.23 -14.84 19.56
CA GLN A 182 -9.83 -16.11 20.21
C GLN A 182 -8.42 -16.54 19.79
N ALA A 183 -8.13 -16.50 18.49
CA ALA A 183 -6.80 -16.82 17.97
C ALA A 183 -5.74 -15.83 18.49
N PHE A 184 -6.09 -14.54 18.58
CA PHE A 184 -5.23 -13.52 19.17
C PHE A 184 -4.88 -13.83 20.63
N PHE A 185 -5.87 -14.10 21.48
CA PHE A 185 -5.63 -14.46 22.87
C PHE A 185 -4.82 -15.74 23.02
N LYS A 186 -5.06 -16.75 22.17
CA LYS A 186 -4.32 -18.02 22.19
C LYS A 186 -2.85 -17.83 21.81
N HIS A 187 -2.59 -17.23 20.65
CA HIS A 187 -1.25 -17.18 20.07
C HIS A 187 -0.41 -15.99 20.53
N CYS A 188 -1.04 -14.91 21.00
CA CYS A 188 -0.34 -13.72 21.48
C CYS A 188 -0.36 -13.60 23.02
N ARG A 189 -0.77 -14.64 23.76
CA ARG A 189 -0.84 -14.63 25.24
C ARG A 189 0.42 -14.08 25.90
N SER A 190 1.60 -14.51 25.44
CA SER A 190 2.90 -14.08 25.99
C SER A 190 3.25 -12.61 25.71
N LEU A 191 2.50 -11.95 24.83
CA LEU A 191 2.67 -10.53 24.51
C LEU A 191 1.74 -9.62 25.34
N LEU A 192 0.76 -10.20 26.04
CA LEU A 192 -0.33 -9.49 26.70
C LEU A 192 -0.13 -9.47 28.22
N THR A 193 -0.36 -8.31 28.81
CA THR A 193 -0.49 -8.15 30.27
C THR A 193 -1.89 -8.53 30.74
N GLN A 194 -2.09 -8.74 32.04
CA GLN A 194 -3.44 -8.92 32.61
C GLN A 194 -4.37 -7.73 32.28
N ARG A 195 -3.82 -6.52 32.23
CA ARG A 195 -4.55 -5.30 31.85
C ARG A 195 -5.02 -5.37 30.40
N ASP A 196 -4.18 -5.86 29.48
CA ASP A 196 -4.56 -6.01 28.07
C ASP A 196 -5.71 -7.01 27.91
N PHE A 197 -5.63 -8.16 28.59
CA PHE A 197 -6.68 -9.18 28.55
C PHE A 197 -8.07 -8.65 28.93
N LYS A 198 -8.14 -7.80 29.96
CA LYS A 198 -9.40 -7.20 30.42
C LYS A 198 -9.95 -6.16 29.43
N ARG A 199 -9.09 -5.51 28.64
CA ARG A 199 -9.45 -4.36 27.80
C ARG A 199 -9.73 -4.69 26.35
N ILE A 200 -9.07 -5.69 25.78
CA ILE A 200 -9.29 -6.09 24.38
C ILE A 200 -10.78 -6.30 24.04
N PRO A 201 -11.64 -6.87 24.92
CA PRO A 201 -13.08 -6.94 24.65
C PRO A 201 -13.75 -5.58 24.43
N SER A 202 -13.31 -4.51 25.12
CA SER A 202 -13.85 -3.16 24.94
C SER A 202 -13.38 -2.49 23.64
N PHE A 203 -12.29 -2.97 23.04
CA PHE A 203 -11.82 -2.48 21.73
C PHE A 203 -12.73 -2.93 20.58
N LEU A 204 -13.38 -4.09 20.70
CA LEU A 204 -14.23 -4.64 19.64
C LEU A 204 -15.39 -3.71 19.24
N PRO A 205 -16.22 -3.19 20.16
CA PRO A 205 -17.26 -2.22 19.80
C PRO A 205 -16.69 -0.89 19.27
N ILE A 206 -15.53 -0.45 19.76
CA ILE A 206 -14.85 0.76 19.28
C ILE A 206 -14.43 0.60 17.81
N ILE A 207 -13.84 -0.54 17.45
CA ILE A 207 -13.47 -0.86 16.07
C ILE A 207 -14.71 -0.90 15.17
N ALA A 208 -15.80 -1.53 15.64
CA ALA A 208 -17.06 -1.58 14.89
C ALA A 208 -17.61 -0.17 14.65
N GLN A 209 -17.69 0.66 15.68
CA GLN A 209 -18.14 2.06 15.55
C GLN A 209 -17.25 2.84 14.57
N ALA A 210 -15.93 2.65 14.62
CA ALA A 210 -15.01 3.31 13.72
C ALA A 210 -15.20 2.89 12.26
N LEU A 211 -15.55 1.62 11.99
CA LEU A 211 -15.95 1.19 10.64
C LEU A 211 -17.18 1.92 10.13
N HIS A 212 -18.19 2.12 10.99
CA HIS A 212 -19.37 2.90 10.64
C HIS A 212 -19.02 4.36 10.39
N GLN A 213 -18.21 4.98 11.26
CA GLN A 213 -17.76 6.37 11.11
C GLN A 213 -16.93 6.61 9.84
N ALA A 214 -16.17 5.61 9.38
CA ALA A 214 -15.39 5.71 8.16
C ALA A 214 -16.26 5.69 6.89
N LYS A 215 -17.53 5.23 6.97
CA LYS A 215 -18.46 5.30 5.83
C LYS A 215 -18.82 6.76 5.54
N GLY A 216 -18.87 7.11 4.25
CA GLY A 216 -19.19 8.47 3.80
C GLY A 216 -18.08 9.51 4.05
N ARG A 217 -16.95 9.12 4.63
CA ARG A 217 -15.77 10.00 4.74
C ARG A 217 -15.04 10.07 3.40
N PRO A 218 -14.27 11.15 3.14
CA PRO A 218 -13.46 11.26 1.94
C PRO A 218 -12.51 10.07 1.78
N ILE A 219 -12.37 9.60 0.55
CA ILE A 219 -11.49 8.49 0.21
C ILE A 219 -10.30 8.95 -0.61
N THR A 220 -9.21 8.21 -0.53
CA THR A 220 -8.02 8.40 -1.35
C THR A 220 -7.32 7.06 -1.59
N LEU A 221 -6.28 7.03 -2.42
CA LEU A 221 -5.34 5.92 -2.50
C LEU A 221 -4.63 5.76 -1.16
N LEU A 222 -4.82 4.61 -0.53
CA LEU A 222 -4.09 4.17 0.65
C LEU A 222 -2.92 3.30 0.24
N HIS A 223 -1.83 3.43 0.99
CA HIS A 223 -0.79 2.42 1.04
C HIS A 223 -1.29 1.16 1.78
N GLY A 224 -2.03 1.34 2.87
CA GLY A 224 -2.65 0.25 3.65
C GLY A 224 -1.70 -0.44 4.64
N ASP A 225 -0.41 -0.56 4.30
CA ASP A 225 0.65 -1.04 5.19
C ASP A 225 1.70 0.04 5.55
N LEU A 226 1.30 1.30 5.74
CA LEU A 226 2.29 2.37 5.96
C LEU A 226 3.00 2.21 7.33
N ARG A 227 4.20 1.63 7.30
CA ARG A 227 5.03 1.30 8.47
C ARG A 227 6.52 1.52 8.17
N ALA A 228 7.35 1.54 9.21
CA ALA A 228 8.78 1.84 9.10
C ALA A 228 9.54 0.95 8.10
N ASP A 229 9.28 -0.36 8.09
CA ASP A 229 9.93 -1.32 7.18
C ASP A 229 9.66 -1.00 5.68
N ASN A 230 8.59 -0.26 5.38
CA ASN A 230 8.17 0.08 4.03
C ASN A 230 8.62 1.50 3.62
N LEU A 231 9.60 2.06 4.33
CA LEU A 231 10.11 3.41 4.13
C LEU A 231 11.62 3.40 3.91
N LEU A 232 12.06 4.10 2.87
CA LEU A 232 13.48 4.35 2.60
C LEU A 232 13.77 5.83 2.80
N PHE A 233 14.83 6.14 3.55
CA PHE A 233 15.26 7.49 3.86
C PHE A 233 16.56 7.84 3.15
N VAL A 234 16.55 8.98 2.44
CA VAL A 234 17.73 9.57 1.82
C VAL A 234 17.82 11.02 2.28
N ARG A 235 18.71 11.28 3.24
CA ARG A 235 18.77 12.59 3.94
C ARG A 235 17.39 12.97 4.50
N SER A 236 16.76 14.02 3.98
CA SER A 236 15.42 14.48 4.35
C SER A 236 14.28 13.92 3.49
N LYS A 237 14.59 13.15 2.44
CA LYS A 237 13.61 12.56 1.53
C LYS A 237 13.14 11.19 2.04
N VAL A 238 11.88 10.89 1.77
CA VAL A 238 11.23 9.62 2.09
C VAL A 238 10.71 9.01 0.80
N PHE A 239 10.99 7.71 0.61
CA PHE A 239 10.41 6.91 -0.43
C PHE A 239 9.55 5.82 0.21
N ILE A 240 8.28 5.77 -0.18
CA ILE A 240 7.31 4.77 0.25
C ILE A 240 7.31 3.63 -0.75
N VAL A 241 7.61 2.43 -0.28
CA VAL A 241 7.73 1.22 -1.10
C VAL A 241 6.72 0.17 -0.66
N ASP A 242 6.57 -0.88 -1.45
CA ASP A 242 5.74 -2.05 -1.13
C ASP A 242 4.23 -1.74 -1.02
N TRP A 243 3.65 -1.39 -2.17
CA TRP A 243 2.23 -1.04 -2.33
C TRP A 243 1.32 -2.28 -2.52
N GLN A 244 1.72 -3.45 -2.03
CA GLN A 244 1.05 -4.73 -2.26
C GLN A 244 -0.37 -4.84 -1.70
N ILE A 245 -0.69 -4.02 -0.70
CA ILE A 245 -2.04 -3.96 -0.14
C ILE A 245 -2.74 -2.63 -0.38
N ALA A 246 -2.25 -1.86 -1.36
CA ALA A 246 -2.86 -0.62 -1.78
C ALA A 246 -4.34 -0.79 -2.08
N ALA A 247 -5.12 0.21 -1.70
CA ALA A 247 -6.58 0.19 -1.74
C ALA A 247 -7.10 1.62 -1.77
N ARG A 248 -8.41 1.79 -1.92
CA ARG A 248 -9.06 3.09 -1.69
C ARG A 248 -9.72 3.12 -0.31
N GLY A 249 -9.63 4.23 0.40
CA GLY A 249 -10.24 4.34 1.73
C GLY A 249 -9.86 5.62 2.47
N LEU A 250 -10.13 5.65 3.78
CA LEU A 250 -9.87 6.80 4.65
C LEU A 250 -8.37 7.08 4.79
N GLY A 251 -7.88 8.19 4.24
CA GLY A 251 -6.46 8.56 4.26
C GLY A 251 -5.85 8.63 5.67
N ALA A 252 -6.64 9.01 6.66
CA ALA A 252 -6.18 9.09 8.04
C ALA A 252 -5.81 7.71 8.65
N PHE A 253 -6.26 6.60 8.05
CA PHE A 253 -5.87 5.25 8.46
C PHE A 253 -4.36 5.00 8.28
N ASP A 254 -3.77 5.41 7.16
CA ASP A 254 -2.31 5.28 6.94
C ASP A 254 -1.53 6.12 7.94
N LEU A 255 -2.02 7.32 8.27
CA LEU A 255 -1.39 8.18 9.28
C LEU A 255 -1.46 7.55 10.68
N ALA A 256 -2.63 7.02 11.06
CA ALA A 256 -2.80 6.31 12.33
C ALA A 256 -1.94 5.04 12.41
N ARG A 257 -1.83 4.28 11.31
CA ARG A 257 -0.97 3.09 11.23
C ARG A 257 0.50 3.47 11.42
N LEU A 258 0.95 4.51 10.74
CA LEU A 258 2.32 5.01 10.85
C LEU A 258 2.64 5.48 12.26
N ILE A 259 1.83 6.38 12.82
CA ILE A 259 2.10 6.99 14.12
C ILE A 259 1.97 5.96 15.25
N GLY A 260 0.86 5.22 15.26
CA GLY A 260 0.55 4.22 16.28
C GLY A 260 1.37 2.94 16.16
N GLY A 261 1.95 2.64 15.00
CA GLY A 261 2.73 1.42 14.78
C GLY A 261 4.24 1.64 14.76
N SER A 262 4.71 2.82 14.33
CA SER A 262 6.11 3.04 13.98
C SER A 262 6.79 4.17 14.76
N SER A 263 6.17 4.79 15.76
CA SER A 263 6.87 5.76 16.60
C SER A 263 7.90 5.10 17.53
N THR A 264 9.07 5.71 17.71
CA THR A 264 10.10 5.25 18.68
C THR A 264 9.60 5.29 20.12
N ARG A 265 8.71 6.24 20.43
CA ARG A 265 8.12 6.44 21.76
C ARG A 265 6.62 6.75 21.67
N PRO A 266 5.86 6.60 22.75
CA PRO A 266 4.50 7.12 22.81
C PRO A 266 4.50 8.64 22.58
N LEU A 267 3.59 9.10 21.73
CA LEU A 267 3.45 10.53 21.43
C LEU A 267 2.28 11.10 22.22
N THR A 268 2.44 12.32 22.72
CA THR A 268 1.36 13.06 23.37
C THR A 268 0.26 13.40 22.37
N ILE A 269 -0.94 13.71 22.86
CA ILE A 269 -2.05 14.20 22.00
C ILE A 269 -1.57 15.41 21.17
N ARG A 270 -0.83 16.35 21.78
CA ARG A 270 -0.28 17.53 21.10
C ARG A 270 0.71 17.18 19.99
N ASP A 271 1.61 16.21 20.21
CA ASP A 271 2.55 15.75 19.19
C ASP A 271 1.81 15.11 18.01
N GLN A 272 0.78 14.31 18.28
CA GLN A 272 -0.03 13.68 17.24
C GLN A 272 -0.86 14.70 16.46
N GLN A 273 -1.46 15.69 17.13
CA GLN A 273 -2.15 16.81 16.48
C GLN A 273 -1.23 17.59 15.54
N LYS A 274 0.05 17.80 15.91
CA LYS A 274 1.04 18.41 15.01
C LYS A 274 1.27 17.59 13.75
N LEU A 275 1.43 16.26 13.87
CA LEU A 275 1.62 15.38 12.72
C LEU A 275 0.38 15.35 11.80
N VAL A 276 -0.83 15.33 12.38
CA VAL A 276 -2.09 15.48 11.65
C VAL A 276 -2.16 16.84 10.96
N GLY A 277 -1.72 17.91 11.63
CA GLY A 277 -1.61 19.24 11.05
C GLY A 277 -0.69 19.29 9.83
N PHE A 278 0.49 18.66 9.87
CA PHE A 278 1.39 18.57 8.71
C PHE A 278 0.77 17.80 7.55
N TRP A 279 0.09 16.69 7.84
CA TRP A 279 -0.63 15.92 6.83
C TRP A 279 -1.75 16.76 6.20
N HIS A 280 -2.61 17.38 7.01
CA HIS A 280 -3.70 18.26 6.57
C HIS A 280 -3.23 19.46 5.76
N GLN A 281 -2.17 20.13 6.20
CA GLN A 281 -1.56 21.23 5.45
C GLN A 281 -1.10 20.77 4.06
N THR A 282 -0.51 19.57 3.97
CA THR A 282 -0.10 18.99 2.69
C THR A 282 -1.30 18.69 1.79
N LEU A 283 -2.39 18.16 2.35
CA LEU A 283 -3.64 17.96 1.60
C LEU A 283 -4.14 19.29 0.98
N ARG A 284 -4.17 20.36 1.78
CA ARG A 284 -4.62 21.68 1.32
C ARG A 284 -3.72 22.24 0.22
N GLN A 285 -2.40 22.11 0.38
CA GLN A 285 -1.41 22.52 -0.64
C GLN A 285 -1.59 21.71 -1.94
N GLY A 286 -1.96 20.44 -1.85
CA GLY A 286 -2.27 19.59 -3.00
C GLY A 286 -3.68 19.78 -3.57
N GLY A 287 -4.41 20.82 -3.17
CA GLY A 287 -5.70 21.20 -3.78
C GLY A 287 -6.95 20.73 -3.05
N VAL A 288 -6.83 20.01 -1.93
CA VAL A 288 -8.01 19.57 -1.15
C VAL A 288 -8.71 20.80 -0.53
N ARG A 289 -10.04 20.84 -0.67
CA ARG A 289 -10.94 21.89 -0.15
C ARG A 289 -12.09 21.24 0.62
N GLY A 290 -12.79 22.01 1.45
CA GLY A 290 -13.95 21.51 2.23
C GLY A 290 -13.60 20.46 3.30
N TYR A 291 -12.31 20.32 3.64
CA TYR A 291 -11.82 19.40 4.67
C TYR A 291 -10.99 20.18 5.69
N ASN A 292 -11.54 20.42 6.88
CA ASN A 292 -10.90 21.26 7.90
C ASN A 292 -10.01 20.43 8.85
N LEU A 293 -9.23 21.11 9.70
CA LEU A 293 -8.30 20.43 10.62
C LEU A 293 -9.03 19.60 11.68
N SER A 294 -10.23 20.03 12.13
CA SER A 294 -11.07 19.25 13.04
C SER A 294 -11.58 17.94 12.40
N ASP A 295 -11.92 17.96 11.12
CA ASP A 295 -12.29 16.76 10.36
C ASP A 295 -11.10 15.82 10.24
N ALA A 296 -9.90 16.37 9.95
CA ALA A 296 -8.66 15.60 9.91
C ALA A 296 -8.35 14.93 11.26
N TRP A 297 -8.56 15.65 12.36
CA TRP A 297 -8.38 15.10 13.71
C TRP A 297 -9.42 14.02 14.04
N ARG A 298 -10.70 14.24 13.71
CA ARG A 298 -11.76 13.23 13.88
C ARG A 298 -11.44 11.95 13.10
N ASP A 299 -11.07 12.10 11.83
CA ASP A 299 -10.75 10.97 10.96
C ASP A 299 -9.48 10.25 11.42
N TYR A 300 -8.50 10.97 11.98
CA TYR A 300 -7.34 10.37 12.61
C TYR A 300 -7.73 9.52 13.82
N ARG A 301 -8.62 10.00 14.70
CA ARG A 301 -9.14 9.21 15.84
C ARG A 301 -9.87 7.95 15.35
N THR A 302 -10.71 8.07 14.31
CA THR A 302 -11.33 6.91 13.65
C THR A 302 -10.28 5.95 13.10
N GLY A 303 -9.22 6.47 12.46
CA GLY A 303 -8.07 5.69 12.02
C GLY A 303 -7.38 4.95 13.16
N VAL A 304 -7.14 5.59 14.31
CA VAL A 304 -6.54 4.97 15.50
C VAL A 304 -7.41 3.82 16.01
N ALA A 305 -8.72 4.02 16.12
CA ALA A 305 -9.65 2.95 16.49
C ALA A 305 -9.59 1.77 15.48
N LEU A 306 -9.58 2.06 14.18
CA LEU A 306 -9.45 1.02 13.15
C LEU A 306 -8.12 0.27 13.22
N THR A 307 -7.02 0.91 13.62
CA THR A 307 -5.70 0.25 13.74
C THR A 307 -5.63 -0.80 14.85
N LEU A 308 -6.54 -0.79 15.83
CA LEU A 308 -6.65 -1.84 16.85
C LEU A 308 -6.95 -3.23 16.24
N SER A 309 -7.50 -3.28 15.02
CA SER A 309 -7.68 -4.53 14.28
C SER A 309 -6.35 -5.22 13.93
N ILE A 310 -5.29 -4.45 13.66
CA ILE A 310 -4.02 -4.95 13.13
C ILE A 310 -3.37 -5.99 14.06
N PRO A 311 -3.12 -5.71 15.36
CA PRO A 311 -2.58 -6.71 16.27
C PRO A 311 -3.50 -7.94 16.40
N ILE A 312 -4.82 -7.73 16.45
CA ILE A 312 -5.79 -8.82 16.61
C ILE A 312 -5.75 -9.77 15.41
N THR A 313 -5.69 -9.25 14.18
CA THR A 313 -5.78 -10.07 12.97
C THR A 313 -4.44 -10.59 12.48
N ASN A 314 -3.34 -9.88 12.73
CA ASN A 314 -2.04 -10.19 12.16
C ASN A 314 -1.04 -10.71 13.21
N GLY A 315 -1.26 -10.41 14.50
CA GLY A 315 -0.42 -10.88 15.61
C GLY A 315 -0.20 -12.39 15.61
N PRO A 316 -1.26 -13.23 15.50
CA PRO A 316 -1.12 -14.68 15.50
C PRO A 316 -0.18 -15.19 14.40
N THR A 317 -0.32 -14.66 13.19
CA THR A 317 0.54 -15.04 12.06
C THR A 317 1.98 -14.58 12.30
N LEU A 318 2.19 -13.34 12.74
CA LEU A 318 3.53 -12.78 12.95
C LEU A 318 4.32 -13.51 14.03
N VAL A 319 3.66 -13.87 15.14
CA VAL A 319 4.28 -14.63 16.24
C VAL A 319 4.80 -15.99 15.78
N GLN A 320 4.08 -16.64 14.86
CA GLN A 320 4.42 -17.96 14.34
C GLN A 320 5.37 -17.91 13.13
N LEU A 321 5.50 -16.76 12.47
CA LEU A 321 6.25 -16.64 11.22
C LEU A 321 7.76 -16.71 11.40
N SER A 322 8.31 -15.98 12.38
CA SER A 322 9.76 -15.94 12.63
C SER A 322 10.09 -15.26 13.96
N PRO A 323 11.33 -15.39 14.49
CA PRO A 323 11.77 -14.63 15.66
C PRO A 323 11.66 -13.10 15.48
N ARG A 324 11.92 -12.59 14.27
CA ARG A 324 11.70 -11.18 13.94
C ARG A 324 10.21 -10.84 13.92
N GLY A 325 9.38 -11.70 13.32
CA GLY A 325 7.93 -11.57 13.32
C GLY A 325 7.35 -11.48 14.73
N HIS A 326 7.83 -12.31 15.65
CA HIS A 326 7.46 -12.25 17.07
C HIS A 326 7.84 -10.90 17.72
N LYS A 327 9.05 -10.39 17.47
CA LYS A 327 9.47 -9.07 17.95
C LYS A 327 8.58 -7.95 17.39
N ILE A 328 8.21 -8.02 16.11
CA ILE A 328 7.30 -7.07 15.48
C ILE A 328 5.90 -7.15 16.12
N ALA A 329 5.36 -8.35 16.32
CA ALA A 329 4.05 -8.53 16.95
C ALA A 329 4.03 -7.91 18.35
N ARG A 330 5.09 -8.09 19.14
CA ARG A 330 5.23 -7.48 20.47
C ARG A 330 5.14 -5.95 20.42
N TRP A 331 5.94 -5.31 19.57
CA TRP A 331 5.94 -3.85 19.44
C TRP A 331 4.64 -3.32 18.85
N MET A 332 4.07 -4.04 17.89
CA MET A 332 2.78 -3.73 17.27
C MET A 332 1.66 -3.70 18.31
N VAL A 333 1.51 -4.75 19.11
CA VAL A 333 0.51 -4.83 20.20
C VAL A 333 0.68 -3.66 21.15
N ARG A 334 1.90 -3.47 21.68
CA ARG A 334 2.19 -2.41 22.66
C ARG A 334 1.88 -1.02 22.11
N ARG A 335 2.40 -0.67 20.93
CA ARG A 335 2.29 0.68 20.38
C ARG A 335 0.87 1.02 19.96
N PHE A 336 0.15 0.10 19.28
CA PHE A 336 -1.23 0.39 18.85
C PHE A 336 -2.18 0.52 20.04
N PHE A 337 -2.07 -0.36 21.04
CA PHE A 337 -2.92 -0.28 22.22
C PHE A 337 -2.62 1.01 22.98
N GLN A 338 -1.36 1.27 23.32
CA GLN A 338 -0.97 2.49 24.02
C GLN A 338 -1.38 3.77 23.29
N ASN A 339 -1.24 3.81 21.96
CA ASN A 339 -1.67 4.95 21.16
C ASN A 339 -3.19 5.16 21.22
N ALA A 340 -3.96 4.08 21.20
CA ALA A 340 -5.40 4.14 21.35
C ALA A 340 -5.82 4.64 22.74
N GLU A 341 -5.13 4.28 23.82
CA GLU A 341 -5.43 4.83 25.16
C GLU A 341 -5.24 6.35 25.18
N ILE A 342 -4.10 6.82 24.67
CA ILE A 342 -3.76 8.25 24.67
C ILE A 342 -4.77 9.06 23.85
N ILE A 343 -5.17 8.53 22.68
CA ILE A 343 -6.03 9.28 21.77
C ILE A 343 -7.51 9.10 22.10
N LEU A 344 -7.95 7.90 22.42
CA LEU A 344 -9.37 7.59 22.59
C LEU A 344 -9.83 7.70 24.05
N GLY A 345 -8.92 7.76 25.02
CA GLY A 345 -9.26 7.85 26.45
C GLY A 345 -9.88 6.59 27.02
N ILE A 346 -9.56 5.44 26.42
CA ILE A 346 -10.08 4.10 26.78
C ILE A 346 -9.10 3.35 27.65
#